data_AF-A0A7J4MR64-F1
#
_entry.id   AF-A0A7J4MR64-F1
#
_cell.length_a   1.000
_cell.length_b   1.000
_cell.length_c   1.000
_cell.angle_alpha   90.00
_cell.angle_beta   90.00
_cell.angle_gamma   90.00
#
_symmetry.space_group_name_H-M   'P 1'
#
loop_
_entity.id
_entity.type
_entity.pdbx_description
1 polymer ?
#
loop_
_entity_poly.entity_id
_entity_poly.type
_entity_poly.pdbx_seq_one_letter_code
_entity_poly.pdbx_strand_id
1 'polypeptide(L)'
;MGSIIGIKTTKEGKVVVELEMDYEESLKLKGHIKDIHIFSEEASEIKTNLSQRGTKEATKYFLIPKELRGNLTFNEIVKCQKIETNSKIIFIFAVDKIKI
;
A
#
# COMPACT_ATOMS: atom_id res chain seq x y z
N MET A 1 -0.03 -12.75 7.16
CA MET A 1 1.10 -11.88 6.77
C MET A 1 2.01 -12.72 5.90
N GLY A 2 2.21 -12.30 4.65
CA GLY A 2 3.05 -13.06 3.73
C GLY A 2 4.53 -13.04 4.12
N SER A 3 5.23 -14.14 3.89
CA SER A 3 6.68 -14.26 4.01
C SER A 3 7.30 -14.69 2.67
N ILE A 4 8.52 -14.24 2.41
CA ILE A 4 9.31 -14.72 1.27
C ILE A 4 9.99 -16.01 1.71
N ILE A 5 9.61 -17.13 1.08
CA ILE A 5 10.21 -18.44 1.34
C ILE A 5 11.29 -18.79 0.31
N GLY A 6 11.32 -18.08 -0.82
CA GLY A 6 12.30 -18.27 -1.88
C GLY A 6 12.55 -16.99 -2.66
N ILE A 7 13.82 -16.72 -2.96
CA ILE A 7 14.23 -15.60 -3.81
C ILE A 7 15.29 -16.07 -4.79
N LYS A 8 15.12 -15.73 -6.07
CA LYS A 8 16.13 -15.98 -7.10
C LYS A 8 16.21 -14.84 -8.09
N THR A 9 17.41 -14.57 -8.58
CA THR A 9 17.64 -13.61 -9.65
C THR A 9 17.63 -14.34 -11.00
N THR A 10 17.07 -13.67 -12.01
CA THR A 10 17.12 -14.13 -13.39
C THR A 10 18.32 -13.52 -14.10
N LYS A 11 18.74 -14.12 -15.22
CA LYS A 11 19.83 -13.59 -16.06
C LYS A 11 19.54 -12.20 -16.62
N GLU A 12 18.28 -11.79 -16.65
CA GLU A 12 17.81 -10.48 -17.13
C GLU A 12 17.69 -9.43 -16.01
N GLY A 13 18.18 -9.74 -14.79
CA GLY A 13 18.10 -8.82 -13.66
C GLY A 13 16.73 -8.74 -12.98
N LYS A 14 15.74 -9.54 -13.40
CA LYS A 14 14.45 -9.67 -12.71
C LYS A 14 14.61 -10.55 -11.46
N VAL A 15 13.81 -10.28 -10.43
CA VAL A 15 13.75 -11.07 -9.20
C VAL A 15 12.47 -11.90 -9.20
N VAL A 16 12.59 -13.21 -8.96
CA VAL A 16 11.46 -14.11 -8.74
C VAL A 16 11.39 -14.40 -7.26
N VAL A 17 10.19 -14.23 -6.70
CA VAL A 17 9.91 -14.38 -5.28
C VAL A 17 8.82 -15.45 -5.13
N GLU A 18 9.07 -16.41 -4.23
CA GLU A 18 8.08 -17.37 -3.78
C GLU A 18 7.54 -16.90 -2.43
N LEU A 19 6.22 -16.71 -2.36
CA LEU A 19 5.53 -16.14 -1.21
C LEU A 19 4.66 -17.21 -0.54
N GLU A 20 4.82 -17.36 0.76
CA GLU A 20 3.88 -18.06 1.63
C GLU A 20 3.00 -17.00 2.30
N MET A 21 1.69 -17.18 2.34
CA MET A 21 0.78 -16.24 3.00
C MET A 21 -0.42 -16.96 3.61
N ASP A 22 -1.09 -16.30 4.55
CA ASP A 22 -2.30 -16.83 5.15
C ASP A 22 -3.40 -16.98 4.09
N TYR A 23 -4.21 -18.03 4.23
CA TYR A 23 -5.32 -18.29 3.32
C TYR A 23 -6.28 -17.09 3.20
N GLU A 24 -6.66 -16.49 4.34
CA GLU A 24 -7.52 -15.29 4.37
C GLU A 24 -6.92 -14.08 3.65
N GLU A 25 -5.59 -13.95 3.64
CA GLU A 25 -4.89 -12.90 2.92
C GLU A 25 -4.93 -13.16 1.41
N SER A 26 -4.76 -14.42 1.00
CA SER A 26 -4.92 -14.82 -0.40
C SER A 26 -6.34 -14.57 -0.93
N LEU A 27 -7.38 -14.76 -0.11
CA LEU A 27 -8.77 -14.49 -0.49
C LEU A 27 -9.03 -13.01 -0.74
N LYS A 28 -8.36 -12.12 -0.01
CA LYS A 28 -8.48 -10.66 -0.20
C LYS A 28 -7.97 -10.20 -1.56
N LEU A 29 -7.14 -10.99 -2.24
CA LEU A 29 -6.74 -10.71 -3.63
C LEU A 29 -7.89 -10.86 -4.62
N LYS A 30 -8.99 -11.55 -4.26
CA LYS A 30 -10.19 -11.72 -5.11
C LYS A 30 -9.88 -12.19 -6.55
N GLY A 31 -8.85 -13.02 -6.72
CA GLY A 31 -8.39 -13.50 -8.02
C GLY A 31 -7.50 -12.54 -8.81
N HIS A 32 -7.18 -11.35 -8.28
CA HIS A 32 -6.25 -10.40 -8.88
C HIS A 32 -4.78 -10.83 -8.64
N ILE A 33 -4.36 -11.89 -9.33
CA ILE A 33 -3.00 -12.45 -9.24
C ILE A 33 -2.02 -11.92 -10.32
N LYS A 34 -2.40 -10.84 -11.00
CA LYS A 34 -1.59 -10.12 -11.99
C LYS A 34 -1.48 -8.65 -11.56
N ASP A 35 -0.41 -7.98 -11.99
CA ASP A 35 -0.11 -6.58 -11.64
C ASP A 35 -0.02 -6.30 -10.13
N ILE A 36 0.46 -7.31 -9.37
CA ILE A 36 0.68 -7.20 -7.93
C ILE A 36 1.86 -6.29 -7.64
N HIS A 37 1.62 -5.31 -6.77
CA HIS A 37 2.67 -4.47 -6.20
C HIS A 37 2.93 -4.94 -4.77
N ILE A 38 4.20 -5.24 -4.45
CA ILE A 38 4.60 -5.72 -3.13
C ILE A 38 5.00 -4.52 -2.27
N PHE A 39 4.51 -4.50 -1.03
CA PHE A 39 4.82 -3.48 -0.03
C PHE A 39 5.28 -4.17 1.25
N SER A 40 6.31 -3.61 1.90
CA SER A 40 6.77 -4.03 3.22
C SER A 40 6.54 -2.90 4.22
N GLU A 41 5.89 -3.24 5.32
CA GLU A 41 5.67 -2.30 6.43
C GLU A 41 6.99 -1.75 6.98
N GLU A 42 8.04 -2.58 7.02
CA GLU A 42 9.36 -2.22 7.55
C GLU A 42 10.14 -1.28 6.63
N ALA A 43 9.75 -1.19 5.36
CA ALA A 43 10.33 -0.23 4.41
C ALA A 43 9.67 1.17 4.47
N SER A 44 8.67 1.35 5.34
CA SER A 44 7.93 2.62 5.45
C SER A 44 8.66 3.62 6.33
N GLU A 45 9.63 4.34 5.75
CA GLU A 45 10.50 5.25 6.51
C GLU A 45 9.95 6.68 6.66
N ILE A 46 9.16 7.15 5.68
CA ILE A 46 8.67 8.53 5.66
C ILE A 46 7.50 8.68 6.61
N LYS A 47 7.69 9.48 7.67
CA LYS A 47 6.65 9.79 8.64
C LYS A 47 5.70 10.84 8.10
N THR A 48 4.41 10.66 8.38
CA THR A 48 3.38 11.66 8.16
C THR A 48 2.45 11.76 9.35
N ASN A 49 1.66 12.81 9.39
CA ASN A 49 0.68 13.04 10.44
C ASN A 49 -0.72 12.64 9.97
N LEU A 50 -1.50 12.14 10.92
CA LEU A 50 -2.94 12.04 10.79
C LEU A 50 -3.55 13.36 11.30
N SER A 51 -4.21 14.10 10.41
CA SER A 51 -4.91 15.33 10.80
C SER A 51 -6.36 15.01 11.14
N GLN A 52 -6.85 15.55 12.25
CA GLN A 52 -8.23 15.44 12.68
C GLN A 52 -8.95 16.79 12.50
N ARG A 53 -10.19 16.77 12.02
CA ARG A 53 -11.04 17.98 11.91
C ARG A 53 -12.49 17.69 12.32
N GLY A 54 -13.20 18.77 12.65
CA GLY A 54 -14.62 18.76 13.00
C GLY A 54 -14.89 18.53 14.49
N THR A 55 -16.15 18.70 14.90
CA THR A 55 -16.60 18.46 16.28
C THR A 55 -16.28 17.01 16.66
N LYS A 56 -15.55 16.81 17.77
CA LYS A 56 -15.08 15.49 18.24
C LYS A 56 -14.20 14.73 17.24
N GLU A 57 -13.49 15.41 16.33
CA GLU A 57 -12.52 14.76 15.43
C GLU A 57 -13.12 13.66 14.55
N ALA A 58 -14.38 13.87 14.14
CA ALA A 58 -15.13 12.91 13.34
C ALA A 58 -14.43 12.59 12.00
N THR A 59 -13.66 13.52 11.45
CA THR A 59 -12.96 13.33 10.18
C THR A 59 -11.45 13.24 10.37
N LYS A 60 -10.83 12.20 9.80
CA LYS A 60 -9.40 11.92 9.86
C LYS A 60 -8.80 11.93 8.45
N TYR A 61 -7.66 12.59 8.28
CA TYR A 61 -6.98 12.76 6.99
C TYR A 61 -5.54 12.27 7.10
N PHE A 62 -5.13 11.38 6.21
CA PHE A 62 -3.71 11.10 5.97
C PHE A 62 -3.13 12.25 5.16
N LEU A 63 -2.13 12.93 5.72
CA LEU A 63 -1.44 13.98 4.99
C LEU A 63 -0.40 13.34 4.06
N ILE A 64 -0.32 13.79 2.81
CA ILE A 64 0.80 13.41 1.92
C ILE A 64 2.05 14.15 2.43
N PRO A 65 3.15 13.45 2.78
CA PRO A 65 4.42 14.07 3.16
C PRO A 65 4.91 15.06 2.11
N LYS A 66 5.55 16.16 2.53
CA LYS A 66 6.02 17.21 1.61
C LYS A 66 6.94 16.64 0.52
N GLU A 67 7.81 15.71 0.88
CA GLU A 67 8.77 15.03 0.00
C GLU A 67 8.10 14.23 -1.12
N LEU A 68 6.85 13.78 -0.90
CA LEU A 68 6.09 12.98 -1.86
C LEU A 68 5.11 13.80 -2.71
N ARG A 69 5.02 15.13 -2.52
CA ARG A 69 4.03 15.98 -3.22
C ARG A 69 4.39 16.39 -4.65
N GLY A 70 5.64 16.21 -5.06
CA GLY A 70 6.12 16.68 -6.37
C GLY A 70 5.37 16.04 -7.53
N ASN A 71 4.91 16.85 -8.49
CA ASN A 71 4.27 16.42 -9.75
C ASN A 71 3.05 15.50 -9.57
N LEU A 72 2.22 15.76 -8.55
CA LEU A 72 0.97 15.03 -8.34
C LEU A 72 -0.23 15.80 -8.90
N THR A 73 -0.78 15.31 -10.01
CA THR A 73 -2.13 15.64 -10.48
C THR A 73 -2.98 14.38 -10.49
N PHE A 74 -4.08 14.39 -9.74
CA PHE A 74 -4.95 13.25 -9.56
C PHE A 74 -6.43 13.66 -9.51
N ASN A 75 -7.30 12.72 -9.88
CA ASN A 75 -8.75 12.86 -9.74
C ASN A 75 -9.20 12.69 -8.28
N GLU A 76 -10.39 13.18 -7.94
CA GLU A 76 -10.90 13.20 -6.56
C GLU A 76 -11.33 11.81 -6.03
N ILE A 77 -11.60 10.85 -6.93
CA ILE A 77 -12.02 9.50 -6.54
C ILE A 77 -10.80 8.58 -6.51
N VAL A 78 -10.53 8.02 -5.33
CA VAL A 78 -9.40 7.10 -5.10
C VAL A 78 -9.89 5.76 -4.58
N LYS A 79 -9.20 4.69 -4.95
CA LYS A 79 -9.47 3.35 -4.39
C LYS A 79 -8.73 3.20 -3.08
N CYS A 80 -9.38 2.56 -2.10
CA CYS A 80 -8.80 2.29 -0.79
C CYS A 80 -9.01 0.84 -0.39
N GLN A 81 -8.00 0.26 0.25
CA GLN A 81 -8.07 -1.02 0.94
C GLN A 81 -7.62 -0.84 2.38
N LYS A 82 -8.41 -1.35 3.34
CA LYS A 82 -7.98 -1.50 4.73
C LYS A 82 -7.47 -2.91 4.94
N ILE A 83 -6.28 -3.04 5.49
CA ILE A 83 -5.70 -4.29 5.98
C ILE A 83 -5.52 -4.14 7.49
N GLU A 84 -5.96 -5.13 8.24
CA GLU A 84 -5.85 -5.16 9.69
C GLU A 84 -5.01 -6.38 10.06
N THR A 85 -3.92 -6.12 10.78
CA THR A 85 -3.04 -7.12 11.36
C THR A 85 -3.21 -7.12 12.87
N ASN A 86 -2.54 -8.03 13.58
CA ASN A 86 -2.64 -8.10 15.03
C ASN A 86 -2.10 -6.85 15.74
N SER A 87 -1.21 -6.09 15.10
CA SER A 87 -0.53 -4.94 15.73
C SER A 87 -0.77 -3.61 15.02
N LYS A 88 -1.28 -3.62 13.78
CA LYS A 88 -1.39 -2.42 12.95
C LYS A 88 -2.66 -2.42 12.11
N ILE A 89 -3.14 -1.22 11.81
CA ILE A 89 -4.15 -0.97 10.78
C ILE A 89 -3.46 -0.23 9.64
N ILE A 90 -3.57 -0.78 8.43
CA ILE A 90 -2.92 -0.29 7.23
C ILE A 90 -4.00 0.14 6.23
N PHE A 91 -3.80 1.32 5.65
CA PHE A 91 -4.64 1.83 4.57
C PHE A 91 -3.80 1.97 3.31
N ILE A 92 -4.19 1.26 2.26
CA ILE A 92 -3.55 1.34 0.94
C ILE A 92 -4.47 2.15 0.05
N PHE A 93 -3.99 3.31 -0.40
CA PHE A 93 -4.67 4.15 -1.36
C PHE A 93 -3.99 4.04 -2.73
N ALA A 94 -4.77 3.80 -3.78
CA ALA A 94 -4.31 3.86 -5.15
C ALA A 94 -4.96 5.07 -5.83
N VAL A 95 -4.10 5.93 -6.38
CA VAL A 95 -4.48 7.19 -7.02
C VAL A 95 -4.13 7.08 -8.51
N ASP A 96 -5.10 7.33 -9.38
CA ASP A 96 -4.84 7.33 -10.82
C ASP A 96 -4.03 8.57 -11.19
N LYS A 97 -2.88 8.36 -11.85
CA LYS A 97 -2.04 9.45 -12.35
C LYS A 97 -2.69 10.07 -13.58
N ILE A 98 -2.92 11.38 -13.55
CA ILE A 98 -3.28 12.13 -14.75
C ILE A 98 -1.99 12.35 -15.55
N LYS A 99 -1.89 11.75 -16.74
CA LYS A 99 -0.82 12.07 -17.69
C LYS A 99 -1.11 13.45 -18.27
N ILE A 100 -0.22 14.40 -18.00
CA ILE A 100 -0.15 15.69 -18.70
C ILE A 100 0.71 15.50 -19.95
#